data_AF-A0A2H6MZR4-F1
#
_entry.id   AF-A0A2H6MZR4-F1
#
_cell.length_a   1.000
_cell.length_b   1.000
_cell.length_c   1.000
_cell.angle_alpha   90.00
_cell.angle_beta   90.00
_cell.angle_gamma   90.00
#
_symmetry.space_group_name_H-M   'P 1'
#
loop_
_entity.id
_entity.type
_entity.pdbx_description
1 polymer ?
#
loop_
_entity_poly.entity_id
_entity_poly.type
_entity_poly.pdbx_seq_one_letter_code
_entity_poly.pdbx_strand_id
1 'polypeptide(L)'
;YNPRIRAAGAPPGTCLRLYSEACYEERLPAVSPTHLMDADLRRPILLLKRLDIADVGQCDFLDRPAPESLMQALEDLDYLAALDDDGNLSEVGIIMSEFPLDPQ
;
A
#
# COMPACT_ATOMS: atom_id res chain seq x y z
N TYR A 1 -14.01 -8.16 0.01
CA TYR A 1 -15.08 -7.68 -0.90
C TYR A 1 -16.23 -8.68 -0.88
N ASN A 2 -17.46 -8.28 -0.53
CA ASN A 2 -18.58 -9.22 -0.33
C ASN A 2 -19.67 -9.08 -1.42
N PRO A 3 -19.64 -9.89 -2.50
CA PRO A 3 -20.57 -9.76 -3.63
C PRO A 3 -22.03 -10.06 -3.26
N ARG A 4 -22.28 -10.78 -2.16
CA ARG A 4 -23.65 -11.03 -1.65
C ARG A 4 -24.32 -9.74 -1.20
N ILE A 5 -23.57 -8.85 -0.53
CA ILE A 5 -24.09 -7.57 -0.02
C ILE A 5 -24.51 -6.66 -1.18
N ARG A 6 -23.74 -6.68 -2.28
CA ARG A 6 -24.07 -5.90 -3.49
C ARG A 6 -25.33 -6.41 -4.20
N ALA A 7 -25.52 -7.71 -4.26
CA ALA A 7 -26.71 -8.32 -4.87
C ALA A 7 -27.98 -8.18 -4.01
N ALA A 8 -27.83 -7.96 -2.70
CA ALA A 8 -28.95 -7.75 -1.77
C ALA A 8 -29.57 -6.33 -1.84
N GLY A 9 -29.08 -5.46 -2.74
CA GLY A 9 -29.67 -4.14 -2.97
C GLY A 9 -31.09 -4.20 -3.54
N ALA A 10 -31.72 -3.03 -3.71
CA ALA A 10 -33.02 -2.90 -4.37
C ALA A 10 -32.84 -2.38 -5.80
N PRO A 11 -33.37 -3.06 -6.83
CA PRO A 11 -34.09 -4.33 -6.80
C PRO A 11 -33.18 -5.55 -6.49
N PRO A 12 -33.73 -6.65 -5.95
CA PRO A 12 -32.95 -7.82 -5.54
C PRO A 12 -32.24 -8.46 -6.75
N GLY A 13 -30.93 -8.59 -6.64
CA GLY A 13 -30.08 -9.24 -7.64
C GLY A 13 -29.73 -10.68 -7.25
N THR A 14 -29.34 -11.50 -8.22
CA THR A 14 -28.81 -12.85 -7.99
C THR A 14 -27.29 -12.83 -8.06
N CYS A 15 -26.63 -13.43 -7.08
CA CYS A 15 -25.18 -13.64 -7.09
C CYS A 15 -24.88 -15.08 -7.52
N LEU A 16 -24.37 -15.27 -8.74
CA LEU A 16 -23.90 -16.56 -9.24
C LEU A 16 -22.41 -16.71 -8.95
N ARG A 17 -22.00 -17.86 -8.40
CA ARG A 17 -20.59 -18.23 -8.18
C ARG A 17 -20.18 -19.25 -9.23
N LEU A 18 -19.00 -19.07 -9.83
CA LEU A 18 -18.48 -19.95 -10.87
C LEU A 18 -17.63 -21.13 -10.32
N TYR A 19 -17.61 -21.32 -9.00
CA TYR A 19 -16.85 -22.34 -8.30
C TYR A 19 -17.74 -23.11 -7.31
N SER A 20 -17.34 -24.34 -6.97
CA SER A 20 -18.07 -25.21 -6.05
C SER A 20 -18.04 -24.71 -4.60
N GLU A 21 -19.02 -25.13 -3.80
CA GLU A 21 -19.13 -24.74 -2.38
C GLU A 21 -17.95 -25.23 -1.55
N ALA A 22 -17.49 -26.48 -1.76
CA ALA A 22 -16.30 -27.01 -1.10
C ALA A 22 -15.04 -26.15 -1.39
N CYS A 23 -14.88 -25.67 -2.62
CA CYS A 23 -13.77 -24.79 -2.99
C CYS A 23 -13.85 -23.42 -2.26
N TYR A 24 -15.06 -22.93 -2.01
CA TYR A 24 -15.28 -21.68 -1.27
C TYR A 24 -14.89 -21.80 0.20
N GLU A 25 -15.22 -22.91 0.85
CA GLU A 25 -14.92 -23.10 2.28
C GLU A 25 -13.45 -23.48 2.54
N GLU A 26 -12.84 -24.27 1.64
CA GLU A 26 -11.48 -24.78 1.86
C GLU A 26 -10.37 -23.87 1.30
N ARG A 27 -10.60 -23.17 0.18
CA ARG A 27 -9.52 -22.49 -0.57
C ARG A 27 -9.57 -20.97 -0.52
N LEU A 28 -10.69 -20.38 -0.10
CA LEU A 28 -10.84 -18.93 -0.05
C LEU A 28 -10.66 -18.43 1.39
N PRO A 29 -9.66 -17.58 1.66
CA PRO A 29 -9.52 -16.97 2.97
C PRO A 29 -10.74 -16.07 3.26
N ALA A 30 -11.27 -16.17 4.50
CA ALA A 30 -12.43 -15.40 4.94
C ALA A 30 -12.20 -13.87 4.90
N VAL A 31 -10.94 -13.47 5.02
CA VAL A 31 -10.47 -12.09 4.96
C VAL A 31 -9.37 -12.03 3.91
N SER A 32 -9.47 -11.09 2.97
CA SER A 32 -8.39 -10.82 2.02
C SER A 32 -7.16 -10.34 2.80
N PRO A 33 -5.95 -10.85 2.51
CA PRO A 33 -4.73 -10.36 3.16
C PRO A 33 -4.60 -8.84 2.93
N THR A 34 -4.02 -8.15 3.92
CA THR A 34 -3.88 -6.70 3.84
C THR A 34 -2.89 -6.34 2.75
N HIS A 35 -3.34 -5.51 1.79
CA HIS A 35 -2.54 -5.12 0.62
C HIS A 35 -1.24 -4.38 0.98
N LEU A 36 -1.13 -3.84 2.19
CA LEU A 36 0.05 -3.12 2.66
C LEU A 36 1.29 -4.03 2.76
N MET A 37 1.10 -5.34 2.96
CA MET A 37 2.21 -6.29 3.12
C MET A 37 2.93 -6.58 1.79
N ASP A 38 2.25 -6.41 0.66
CA ASP A 38 2.77 -6.67 -0.69
C ASP A 38 2.93 -5.38 -1.52
N ALA A 39 2.63 -4.22 -0.95
CA ALA A 39 2.62 -2.96 -1.67
C ALA A 39 4.00 -2.29 -1.70
N ASP A 40 4.27 -1.59 -2.80
CA ASP A 40 5.43 -0.72 -2.93
C ASP A 40 5.37 0.44 -1.92
N LEU A 41 6.38 0.52 -1.06
CA LEU A 41 6.46 1.50 0.02
C LEU A 41 7.11 2.82 -0.41
N ARG A 42 7.72 2.90 -1.61
CA ARG A 42 8.43 4.10 -2.08
C ARG A 42 7.52 5.33 -2.07
N ARG A 43 6.32 5.20 -2.63
CA ARG A 43 5.35 6.30 -2.72
C ARG A 43 4.75 6.72 -1.36
N PRO A 44 4.28 5.78 -0.50
CA PRO A 44 3.90 6.11 0.87
C PRO A 44 5.01 6.81 1.66
N ILE A 45 6.25 6.32 1.59
CA ILE A 45 7.39 6.90 2.33
C ILE A 45 7.70 8.32 1.85
N LEU A 46 7.68 8.55 0.54
CA LEU A 46 7.86 9.89 -0.05
C LEU A 46 6.78 10.87 0.45
N LEU A 47 5.53 10.43 0.52
CA LEU A 47 4.42 11.24 1.03
C LEU A 47 4.53 11.49 2.54
N LEU A 48 4.93 10.49 3.33
CA LEU A 48 5.15 10.65 4.77
C LEU A 48 6.27 11.66 5.04
N LYS A 49 7.37 11.58 4.29
CA LYS A 49 8.47 12.57 4.36
C LYS A 49 8.02 13.97 3.96
N ARG A 50 7.16 14.13 2.93
CA ARG A 50 6.57 15.43 2.56
C ARG A 50 5.69 16.01 3.67
N LEU A 51 5.01 15.18 4.45
CA LEU A 51 4.19 15.60 5.59
C LEU A 51 5.02 15.98 6.83
N ASP A 52 6.33 16.12 6.69
CA ASP A 52 7.29 16.46 7.75
C ASP A 52 7.34 15.42 8.89
N ILE A 53 7.01 14.17 8.55
CA ILE A 53 7.20 13.04 9.46
C ILE A 53 8.67 12.63 9.37
N ALA A 54 9.46 13.18 10.29
CA ALA A 54 10.92 13.01 10.32
C ALA A 54 11.35 11.53 10.39
N ASP A 55 10.67 10.73 11.22
CA ASP A 55 11.02 9.34 11.49
C ASP A 55 9.92 8.38 11.06
N VAL A 56 10.05 7.88 9.83
CA VAL A 56 9.16 6.86 9.26
C VAL A 56 9.24 5.54 10.04
N GLY A 57 10.36 5.26 10.70
CA GLY A 57 10.54 4.08 11.54
C GLY A 57 9.74 4.13 12.85
N GLN A 58 9.41 5.33 13.32
CA GLN A 58 8.56 5.56 14.50
C GLN A 58 7.09 5.82 14.16
N CYS A 59 6.70 5.75 12.88
CA CYS A 59 5.28 5.77 12.54
C CYS A 59 4.54 4.57 13.14
N ASP A 60 3.43 4.86 13.81
CA ASP A 60 2.46 3.87 14.25
C ASP A 60 1.63 3.39 13.05
N PHE A 61 2.23 2.53 12.23
CA PHE A 61 1.51 1.83 11.17
C PHE A 61 0.52 0.82 11.77
N LEU A 62 -0.70 0.77 11.22
CA LEU A 62 -1.74 -0.20 11.61
C LEU A 62 -1.25 -1.65 11.45
N ASP A 63 -0.61 -1.93 10.32
CA ASP A 63 0.19 -3.13 10.10
C ASP A 63 1.60 -2.65 9.71
N ARG A 64 2.59 -2.86 10.58
CA ARG A 64 3.95 -2.40 10.30
C ARG A 64 4.54 -3.23 9.14
N PRO A 65 5.01 -2.59 8.04
CA PRO A 65 5.68 -3.31 6.98
C PRO A 65 6.98 -3.95 7.48
N ALA A 66 7.47 -4.95 6.75
CA ALA A 66 8.76 -5.57 7.06
C ALA A 66 9.88 -4.51 7.02
N PRO A 67 10.81 -4.50 7.99
CA PRO A 67 11.88 -3.51 8.04
C PRO A 67 12.76 -3.56 6.78
N GLU A 68 12.93 -4.73 6.17
CA GLU A 68 13.66 -4.93 4.92
C GLU A 68 13.01 -4.18 3.75
N SER A 69 11.69 -4.25 3.62
CA SER A 69 10.94 -3.52 2.58
C SER A 69 11.02 -2.01 2.76
N LEU A 70 11.05 -1.54 4.01
CA LEU A 70 11.18 -0.13 4.33
C LEU A 70 12.59 0.38 4.00
N MET A 71 13.62 -0.40 4.33
CA MET A 71 15.01 -0.08 3.96
C MET A 71 15.19 -0.03 2.44
N GLN A 72 14.70 -1.04 1.71
CA GLN A 72 14.79 -1.07 0.25
C GLN A 72 14.14 0.16 -0.39
N ALA A 73 12.95 0.55 0.09
CA ALA A 73 12.26 1.72 -0.45
C ALA A 73 12.98 3.05 -0.15
N LEU A 74 13.69 3.15 0.98
CA LEU A 74 14.54 4.31 1.29
C LEU A 74 15.78 4.35 0.38
N GLU A 75 16.44 3.21 0.17
CA GLU A 75 17.58 3.10 -0.75
C GLU A 75 17.18 3.45 -2.19
N ASP A 76 16.01 3.01 -2.65
CA ASP A 76 15.50 3.34 -3.98
C ASP A 76 15.22 4.85 -4.13
N LEU A 77 14.69 5.49 -3.08
CA LEU A 77 14.43 6.94 -3.07
C LEU A 77 15.73 7.76 -3.02
N ASP A 78 16.73 7.28 -2.28
CA ASP A 78 18.07 7.87 -2.26
C ASP A 78 18.73 7.77 -3.64
N TYR A 79 18.66 6.61 -4.29
CA TYR A 79 19.16 6.41 -5.66
C TYR A 79 18.51 7.35 -6.68
N LEU A 80 17.23 7.67 -6.51
CA LEU A 80 16.48 8.62 -7.34
C LEU A 80 16.75 10.09 -7.01
N ALA A 81 17.69 10.38 -6.09
CA ALA A 81 17.98 11.70 -5.55
C ALA A 81 16.74 12.40 -4.96
N ALA A 82 15.74 11.62 -4.51
CA ALA A 82 14.54 12.14 -3.85
C ALA A 82 14.81 12.53 -2.39
N LEU A 83 15.87 11.99 -1.81
CA LEU A 83 16.34 12.28 -0.46
C LEU A 83 17.67 13.05 -0.51
N ASP A 84 17.97 13.82 0.54
CA ASP A 84 19.29 14.42 0.79
C ASP A 84 20.14 13.54 1.72
N ASP A 85 21.41 13.92 1.93
CA ASP A 85 22.37 13.19 2.78
C ASP A 85 21.91 13.09 4.26
N ASP A 86 20.99 13.96 4.68
CA ASP A 86 20.38 13.99 6.01
C ASP A 86 19.07 13.16 6.08
N GLY A 87 18.63 12.56 4.97
CA GLY A 87 17.42 11.74 4.87
C GLY A 87 16.11 12.55 4.81
N ASN A 88 16.19 13.84 4.48
CA ASN A 88 15.07 14.73 4.21
C ASN A 88 14.75 14.77 2.72
N LEU A 89 13.59 15.34 2.39
CA LEU A 89 13.12 15.43 1.02
C LEU A 89 13.92 16.49 0.24
N SER A 90 14.55 16.09 -0.88
CA SER A 90 15.25 17.02 -1.76
C SER A 90 14.28 17.85 -2.62
N GLU A 91 14.77 18.87 -3.35
CA GLU A 91 13.94 19.60 -4.33
C GLU A 91 13.31 18.65 -5.37
N VAL A 92 14.06 17.63 -5.80
CA VAL A 92 13.58 16.60 -6.73
C VAL A 92 12.51 15.73 -6.05
N GLY A 93 12.72 15.34 -4.78
CA GLY A 93 11.73 14.58 -4.01
C GLY A 93 10.41 15.34 -3.81
N ILE A 94 10.46 16.65 -3.60
CA ILE A 94 9.26 17.50 -3.53
C ILE A 94 8.48 17.41 -4.85
N ILE A 95 9.16 17.58 -5.98
CA ILE A 95 8.54 17.49 -7.31
C ILE A 95 7.96 16.09 -7.55
N MET A 96 8.70 15.02 -7.24
CA MET A 96 8.24 13.64 -7.40
C MET A 96 7.00 13.32 -6.55
N SER A 97 6.87 13.94 -5.38
CA SER A 97 5.72 13.74 -4.52
C SER A 97 4.42 14.32 -5.10
N GLU A 98 4.50 15.30 -6.01
CA GLU A 98 3.35 15.92 -6.67
C GLU A 98 2.76 15.09 -7.80
N PHE A 99 3.56 14.22 -8.43
CA PHE A 99 3.08 13.38 -9.53
C PHE A 99 2.49 12.08 -9.03
N PRO A 100 1.30 11.65 -9.49
CA PRO A 100 0.67 10.38 -9.09
C PRO A 100 1.34 9.14 -9.73
N LEU A 101 2.64 9.21 -9.98
CA LEU A 101 3.44 8.15 -10.59
C LEU A 101 4.30 7.47 -9.53
N ASP A 102 4.55 6.19 -9.73
CA ASP A 102 5.53 5.47 -8.93
C ASP A 102 6.93 6.05 -9.23
N PRO A 103 7.73 6.35 -8.19
CA PRO A 103 9.10 6.80 -8.37
C PRO A 103 9.92 5.63 -8.92
N GLN A 104 10.23 5.68 -10.22
CA GLN A 104 11.10 4.74 -10.95
C GLN A 104 12.16 5.50 -11.74
#